data_AF-A0A441VB99-F1
#
_entry.id   AF-A0A441VB99-F1
#
_cell.length_a   1.000
_cell.length_b   1.000
_cell.length_c   1.000
_cell.angle_alpha   90.00
_cell.angle_beta   90.00
_cell.angle_gamma   90.00
#
_symmetry.space_group_name_H-M   'P 1'
#
loop_
_entity.id
_entity.type
_entity.pdbx_description
1 polymer ?
#
loop_
_entity_poly.entity_id
_entity_poly.type
_entity_poly.pdbx_seq_one_letter_code
_entity_poly.pdbx_strand_id
1 'polypeptide(L)'
;GVQMLLSASGNYSGAIDASFGPRTRGAIAAFQKSAGLADSGYLNRATLQGLTNQYARKALSGKTHASARAAVHLVAAVASRGPGARPITLRVAAMSRNDQVHAFWNNLAQDFEAAHPGYRVEITHQPDYEYKERLLSMLGSPTPPDIMHTWGGGHLEALRVAGFARDLTKEMSDGWAMEFRPGVLQSFTQDGRIYGVPSSVELVSLWTNKALLEKAGVKREQLATWDGFLRAVRQLRSAGIIPIAIGGRDRWQFQFLYGMLAEQIGGRDAFAKAYAGGSDGFIAQPFVVAGDRLRQLADLDPFQPDFLSVGEGDAGMLFSKGKAAMIVTGNWRLNT
;
A
#
# COMPACT_ATOMS: atom_id res chain seq x y z
N GLY A 1 5.25 -20.19 25.86
CA GLY A 1 5.37 -21.66 25.78
C GLY A 1 4.04 -22.30 26.13
N VAL A 2 3.99 -23.64 26.10
CA VAL A 2 2.77 -24.44 26.26
C VAL A 2 1.96 -24.10 27.52
N GLN A 3 2.60 -23.82 28.66
CA GLN A 3 1.91 -23.40 29.90
C GLN A 3 1.08 -22.11 29.73
N MET A 4 1.51 -21.16 28.88
CA MET A 4 0.72 -19.94 28.60
C MET A 4 -0.56 -20.29 27.82
N LEU A 5 -0.44 -21.17 26.82
CA LEU A 5 -1.60 -21.60 26.03
C LEU A 5 -2.58 -22.38 26.90
N LEU A 6 -2.07 -23.28 27.75
CA LEU A 6 -2.87 -24.03 28.71
C LEU A 6 -3.55 -23.09 29.72
N SER A 7 -2.85 -22.06 30.19
CA SER A 7 -3.44 -21.11 31.14
C SER A 7 -4.54 -20.29 30.50
N ALA A 8 -4.29 -19.81 29.29
CA ALA A 8 -5.24 -19.00 28.55
C ALA A 8 -6.44 -19.79 28.00
N SER A 9 -6.33 -21.12 27.88
CA SER A 9 -7.45 -22.02 27.62
C SER A 9 -8.17 -22.48 28.90
N GLY A 10 -7.78 -21.97 30.07
CA GLY A 10 -8.40 -22.31 31.36
C GLY A 10 -7.97 -23.67 31.93
N ASN A 11 -7.03 -24.35 31.30
CA ASN A 11 -6.55 -25.67 31.68
C ASN A 11 -5.34 -25.61 32.65
N TYR A 12 -4.84 -24.42 32.99
CA TYR A 12 -3.68 -24.27 33.87
C TYR A 12 -3.71 -22.98 34.72
N SER A 13 -3.59 -23.14 36.02
CA SER A 13 -3.56 -22.06 37.02
C SER A 13 -2.22 -21.93 37.75
N GLY A 14 -1.19 -22.67 37.31
CA GLY A 14 0.14 -22.64 37.92
C GLY A 14 1.03 -21.51 37.39
N ALA A 15 2.23 -21.40 37.95
CA ALA A 15 3.26 -20.49 37.46
C ALA A 15 3.71 -20.88 36.04
N ILE A 16 4.00 -19.88 35.21
CA ILE A 16 4.57 -20.06 33.87
C ILE A 16 6.10 -20.01 34.03
N ASP A 17 6.70 -21.17 34.25
CA ASP A 17 8.12 -21.34 34.62
C ASP A 17 8.92 -22.21 33.63
N ALA A 18 8.29 -22.66 32.55
CA ALA A 18 8.81 -23.59 31.56
C ALA A 18 9.15 -25.01 32.10
N SER A 19 8.76 -25.33 33.34
CA SER A 19 8.95 -26.66 33.94
C SER A 19 7.76 -27.57 33.67
N PHE A 20 7.99 -28.72 33.03
CA PHE A 20 6.95 -29.71 32.72
C PHE A 20 6.76 -30.71 33.85
N GLY A 21 6.53 -30.18 35.05
CA GLY A 21 6.24 -30.97 36.26
C GLY A 21 4.84 -31.59 36.25
N PRO A 22 4.46 -32.31 37.33
CA PRO A 22 3.18 -33.02 37.42
C PRO A 22 1.95 -32.16 37.11
N ARG A 23 1.96 -30.88 37.54
CA ARG A 23 0.85 -29.94 37.28
C ARG A 23 0.68 -29.61 35.80
N THR A 24 1.77 -29.33 35.08
CA THR A 24 1.72 -29.05 33.64
C THR A 24 1.36 -30.31 32.85
N ARG A 25 1.87 -31.49 33.25
CA ARG A 25 1.50 -32.77 32.63
C ARG A 25 0.02 -33.10 32.83
N GLY A 26 -0.50 -32.87 34.03
CA GLY A 26 -1.93 -33.00 34.32
C GLY A 26 -2.80 -32.08 33.47
N ALA A 27 -2.37 -30.82 33.27
CA ALA A 27 -3.04 -29.88 32.38
C ALA A 27 -3.01 -30.33 30.90
N ILE A 28 -1.90 -30.91 30.44
CA ILE A 28 -1.77 -31.48 29.09
C ILE A 28 -2.72 -32.67 28.92
N ALA A 29 -2.72 -33.60 29.89
CA ALA A 29 -3.62 -34.76 29.93
C ALA A 29 -5.09 -34.33 29.91
N ALA A 30 -5.47 -33.36 30.73
CA ALA A 30 -6.82 -32.80 30.78
C ALA A 30 -7.23 -32.21 29.42
N PHE A 31 -6.34 -31.42 28.80
CA PHE A 31 -6.58 -30.91 27.45
C PHE A 31 -6.74 -32.04 26.44
N GLN A 32 -5.83 -33.02 26.41
CA GLN A 32 -5.88 -34.17 25.51
C GLN A 32 -7.21 -34.90 25.61
N LYS A 33 -7.65 -35.19 26.84
CA LYS A 33 -8.95 -35.82 27.11
C LYS A 33 -10.12 -34.97 26.59
N SER A 34 -10.11 -33.66 26.85
CA SER A 34 -11.16 -32.75 26.38
C SER A 34 -11.22 -32.61 24.84
N ALA A 35 -10.08 -32.80 24.18
CA ALA A 35 -9.92 -32.69 22.74
C ALA A 35 -10.03 -34.04 22.00
N GLY A 36 -10.34 -35.14 22.70
CA GLY A 36 -10.42 -36.49 22.12
C GLY A 36 -9.08 -37.04 21.63
N LEU A 37 -7.97 -36.58 22.19
CA LEU A 37 -6.61 -37.01 21.87
C LEU A 37 -6.11 -38.08 22.85
N ALA A 38 -5.04 -38.78 22.48
CA ALA A 38 -4.38 -39.75 23.36
C ALA A 38 -3.93 -39.10 24.68
N ASP A 39 -4.50 -39.55 25.79
CA ASP A 39 -4.27 -39.08 27.15
C ASP A 39 -2.94 -39.64 27.68
N SER A 40 -1.85 -38.92 27.38
CA SER A 40 -0.49 -39.30 27.78
C SER A 40 0.11 -38.33 28.80
N GLY A 41 -0.40 -37.09 28.87
CA GLY A 41 0.23 -36.01 29.62
C GLY A 41 1.58 -35.56 29.02
N TYR A 42 1.97 -36.08 27.86
CA TYR A 42 3.14 -35.68 27.08
C TYR A 42 2.71 -34.96 25.82
N LEU A 43 3.50 -33.97 25.40
CA LEU A 43 3.26 -33.26 24.16
C LEU A 43 3.54 -34.15 22.96
N ASN A 44 2.60 -34.19 22.03
CA ASN A 44 2.79 -34.68 20.68
C ASN A 44 2.28 -33.63 19.68
N ARG A 45 2.52 -33.87 18.38
CA ARG A 45 2.11 -32.96 17.31
C ARG A 45 0.63 -32.58 17.39
N ALA A 46 -0.25 -33.57 17.60
CA ALA A 46 -1.69 -33.35 17.65
C ALA A 46 -2.10 -32.48 18.85
N THR A 47 -1.45 -32.68 20.00
CA THR A 47 -1.69 -31.90 21.22
C THR A 47 -1.25 -30.45 21.05
N LEU A 48 -0.08 -30.22 20.46
CA LEU A 48 0.41 -28.87 20.17
C LEU A 48 -0.51 -28.15 19.17
N GLN A 49 -0.92 -28.84 18.11
CA GLN A 49 -1.84 -28.29 17.11
C GLN A 49 -3.21 -27.95 17.71
N GLY A 50 -3.76 -28.83 18.55
CA GLY A 50 -5.02 -28.59 19.26
C GLY A 50 -4.96 -27.38 20.18
N LEU A 51 -3.91 -27.28 21.01
CA LEU A 51 -3.71 -26.14 21.92
C LEU A 51 -3.57 -24.82 21.17
N THR A 52 -2.80 -24.82 20.07
CA THR A 52 -2.68 -23.67 19.19
C THR A 52 -4.03 -23.29 18.59
N ASN A 53 -4.76 -24.22 17.98
CA ASN A 53 -6.01 -23.93 17.28
C ASN A 53 -7.11 -23.38 18.21
N GLN A 54 -7.20 -23.93 19.43
CA GLN A 54 -8.19 -23.47 20.42
C GLN A 54 -7.94 -22.01 20.84
N TYR A 55 -6.67 -21.60 20.93
CA TYR A 55 -6.32 -20.29 21.47
C TYR A 55 -5.95 -19.25 20.41
N ALA A 56 -5.50 -19.66 19.22
CA ALA A 56 -4.95 -18.78 18.19
C ALA A 56 -5.91 -17.66 17.79
N ARG A 57 -7.19 -17.96 17.57
CA ARG A 57 -8.18 -16.93 17.19
C ARG A 57 -8.28 -15.85 18.27
N LYS A 58 -8.54 -16.23 19.53
CA LYS A 58 -8.65 -15.29 20.65
C LYS A 58 -7.36 -14.49 20.89
N ALA A 59 -6.20 -15.13 20.71
CA ALA A 59 -4.92 -14.52 21.00
C ALA A 59 -4.43 -13.57 19.91
N LEU A 60 -4.77 -13.84 18.65
CA LEU A 60 -4.24 -13.13 17.48
C LEU A 60 -5.22 -12.08 16.94
N SER A 61 -6.52 -12.19 17.22
CA SER A 61 -7.57 -11.28 16.73
C SER A 61 -7.91 -10.12 17.69
N GLY A 62 -7.05 -9.77 18.65
CA GLY A 62 -7.37 -8.76 19.68
C GLY A 62 -6.17 -8.07 20.32
N LYS A 63 -6.45 -7.18 21.30
CA LYS A 63 -5.46 -6.45 22.15
C LYS A 63 -4.71 -7.37 23.14
N THR A 64 -4.44 -8.60 22.76
CA THR A 64 -3.74 -9.59 23.58
C THR A 64 -2.27 -9.20 23.75
N HIS A 65 -1.68 -9.51 24.91
CA HIS A 65 -0.27 -9.22 25.18
C HIS A 65 0.67 -9.85 24.12
N ALA A 66 1.69 -9.10 23.72
CA ALA A 66 2.70 -9.53 22.73
C ALA A 66 3.33 -10.90 23.07
N SER A 67 3.51 -11.21 24.35
CA SER A 67 4.04 -12.48 24.84
C SER A 67 3.12 -13.67 24.52
N ALA A 68 1.79 -13.49 24.58
CA ALA A 68 0.82 -14.53 24.24
C ALA A 68 0.81 -14.81 22.73
N ARG A 69 0.87 -13.76 21.90
CA ARG A 69 0.98 -13.88 20.43
C ARG A 69 2.24 -14.64 20.04
N ALA A 70 3.38 -14.27 20.60
CA ALA A 70 4.66 -14.95 20.36
C ALA A 70 4.62 -16.43 20.74
N ALA A 71 3.92 -16.78 21.82
CA ALA A 71 3.77 -18.17 22.25
C ALA A 71 2.93 -19.01 21.29
N VAL A 72 1.81 -18.45 20.78
CA VAL A 72 0.96 -19.13 19.79
C VAL A 72 1.77 -19.45 18.55
N HIS A 73 2.46 -18.45 18.00
CA HIS A 73 3.27 -18.61 16.79
C HIS A 73 4.38 -19.64 16.97
N LEU A 74 5.10 -19.60 18.10
CA LEU A 74 6.18 -20.56 18.38
C LEU A 74 5.64 -21.99 18.50
N VAL A 75 4.54 -22.19 19.24
CA VAL A 75 3.96 -23.54 19.40
C VAL A 75 3.38 -24.05 18.08
N ALA A 76 2.75 -23.20 17.29
CA ALA A 76 2.26 -23.54 15.95
C ALA A 76 3.40 -23.94 14.99
N ALA A 77 4.52 -23.21 15.04
CA ALA A 77 5.72 -23.54 14.27
C ALA A 77 6.27 -24.92 14.67
N VAL A 78 6.36 -25.19 15.98
CA VAL A 78 6.82 -26.49 16.49
C VAL A 78 5.86 -27.63 16.13
N ALA A 79 4.56 -27.40 16.18
CA ALA A 79 3.55 -28.39 15.78
C ALA A 79 3.70 -28.77 14.30
N SER A 80 3.87 -27.78 13.41
CA SER A 80 3.95 -28.01 11.97
C SER A 80 5.30 -28.55 11.52
N ARG A 81 6.41 -28.04 12.08
CA ARG A 81 7.78 -28.28 11.57
C ARG A 81 8.74 -28.95 12.55
N GLY A 82 8.28 -29.27 13.75
CA GLY A 82 9.05 -30.02 14.74
C GLY A 82 9.83 -29.14 15.74
N PRO A 83 10.56 -29.78 16.68
CA PRO A 83 11.27 -29.09 17.76
C PRO A 83 12.24 -28.01 17.25
N GLY A 84 12.28 -26.86 17.92
CA GLY A 84 13.16 -25.74 17.56
C GLY A 84 12.68 -24.88 16.39
N ALA A 85 11.59 -25.25 15.71
CA ALA A 85 11.03 -24.45 14.63
C ALA A 85 10.59 -23.06 15.13
N ARG A 86 10.99 -22.02 14.40
CA ARG A 86 10.56 -20.63 14.60
C ARG A 86 9.47 -20.26 13.61
N PRO A 87 8.56 -19.32 13.93
CA PRO A 87 7.55 -18.84 13.00
C PRO A 87 8.15 -18.41 11.65
N ILE A 88 7.42 -18.61 10.56
CA ILE A 88 7.79 -18.04 9.26
C ILE A 88 7.37 -16.58 9.29
N THR A 89 8.34 -15.65 9.19
CA THR A 89 8.04 -14.22 9.14
C THR A 89 7.84 -13.80 7.69
N LEU A 90 6.66 -13.27 7.38
CA LEU A 90 6.32 -12.57 6.14
C LEU A 90 6.55 -11.06 6.36
N ARG A 91 7.50 -10.50 5.64
CA ARG A 91 7.85 -9.07 5.71
C ARG A 91 7.11 -8.30 4.65
N VAL A 92 6.36 -7.28 5.06
CA VAL A 92 5.54 -6.46 4.17
C VAL A 92 6.07 -5.03 4.19
N ALA A 93 6.55 -4.55 3.05
CA ALA A 93 6.83 -3.13 2.85
C ALA A 93 5.55 -2.44 2.34
N ALA A 94 4.97 -1.57 3.16
CA ALA A 94 3.75 -0.85 2.84
C ALA A 94 3.99 0.67 2.85
N MET A 95 3.20 1.41 2.09
CA MET A 95 3.23 2.87 2.19
C MET A 95 2.56 3.35 3.48
N SER A 96 3.14 4.39 4.08
CA SER A 96 2.51 5.15 5.15
C SER A 96 1.57 6.20 4.54
N ARG A 97 0.27 6.11 4.85
CA ARG A 97 -0.75 7.03 4.33
C ARG A 97 -1.44 7.80 5.46
N ASN A 98 -2.19 7.08 6.30
CA ASN A 98 -2.93 7.60 7.44
C ASN A 98 -3.26 6.46 8.42
N ASP A 99 -3.83 6.83 9.59
CA ASP A 99 -4.16 5.88 10.66
C ASP A 99 -5.18 4.82 10.23
N GLN A 100 -6.13 5.16 9.35
CA GLN A 100 -7.12 4.20 8.85
C GLN A 100 -6.46 3.11 7.99
N VAL A 101 -5.52 3.49 7.11
CA VAL A 101 -4.75 2.56 6.29
C VAL A 101 -3.84 1.69 7.17
N HIS A 102 -3.19 2.27 8.19
CA HIS A 102 -2.40 1.49 9.15
C HIS A 102 -3.26 0.49 9.92
N ALA A 103 -4.43 0.91 10.39
CA ALA A 103 -5.37 0.03 11.08
C ALA A 103 -5.85 -1.11 10.17
N PHE A 104 -6.17 -0.81 8.90
CA PHE A 104 -6.55 -1.83 7.92
C PHE A 104 -5.47 -2.89 7.75
N TRP A 105 -4.22 -2.48 7.50
CA TRP A 105 -3.10 -3.41 7.32
C TRP A 105 -2.81 -4.24 8.59
N ASN A 106 -2.87 -3.61 9.76
CA ASN A 106 -2.68 -4.31 11.03
C ASN A 106 -3.79 -5.32 11.29
N ASN A 107 -5.05 -4.99 11.00
CA ASN A 107 -6.17 -5.92 11.14
C ASN A 107 -6.05 -7.09 10.16
N LEU A 108 -5.70 -6.82 8.89
CA LEU A 108 -5.47 -7.86 7.90
C LEU A 108 -4.34 -8.82 8.33
N ALA A 109 -3.23 -8.28 8.84
CA ALA A 109 -2.15 -9.10 9.40
C ALA A 109 -2.61 -9.95 10.58
N GLN A 110 -3.42 -9.39 11.48
CA GLN A 110 -3.97 -10.11 12.64
C GLN A 110 -4.90 -11.25 12.21
N ASP A 111 -5.79 -10.99 11.25
CA ASP A 111 -6.71 -11.98 10.71
C ASP A 111 -5.95 -13.11 10.00
N PHE A 112 -4.93 -12.76 9.20
CA PHE A 112 -4.07 -13.73 8.55
C PHE A 112 -3.31 -14.59 9.58
N GLU A 113 -2.67 -13.98 10.57
CA GLU A 113 -1.96 -14.70 11.63
C GLU A 113 -2.91 -15.63 12.41
N ALA A 114 -4.14 -15.19 12.68
CA ALA A 114 -5.16 -15.99 13.35
C ALA A 114 -5.61 -17.21 12.53
N ALA A 115 -5.73 -17.05 11.20
CA ALA A 115 -6.09 -18.11 10.27
C ALA A 115 -4.91 -19.05 9.94
N HIS A 116 -3.68 -18.55 10.03
CA HIS A 116 -2.46 -19.28 9.71
C HIS A 116 -1.45 -19.28 10.87
N PRO A 117 -1.78 -19.95 12.00
CA PRO A 117 -0.87 -19.99 13.14
C PRO A 117 0.49 -20.56 12.76
N GLY A 118 1.58 -19.87 13.13
CA GLY A 118 2.94 -20.25 12.76
C GLY A 118 3.55 -19.40 11.66
N TYR A 119 2.74 -18.54 11.03
CA TYR A 119 3.20 -17.38 10.27
C TYR A 119 3.10 -16.13 11.12
N ARG A 120 4.07 -15.24 10.98
CA ARG A 120 4.08 -13.89 11.56
C ARG A 120 4.16 -12.87 10.44
N VAL A 121 3.40 -11.80 10.52
CA VAL A 121 3.43 -10.70 9.55
C VAL A 121 4.12 -9.50 10.20
N GLU A 122 5.16 -9.00 9.54
CA GLU A 122 5.90 -7.81 9.97
C GLU A 122 5.74 -6.72 8.91
N ILE A 123 4.94 -5.70 9.21
CA ILE A 123 4.67 -4.59 8.30
C ILE A 123 5.60 -3.43 8.63
N THR A 124 6.34 -2.95 7.63
CA THR A 124 7.13 -1.73 7.71
C THR A 124 6.46 -0.66 6.86
N HIS A 125 5.97 0.40 7.51
CA HIS A 125 5.39 1.56 6.82
C HIS A 125 6.47 2.56 6.45
N GLN A 126 6.57 2.87 5.16
CA GLN A 126 7.55 3.79 4.61
C GLN A 126 6.88 5.10 4.17
N PRO A 127 7.46 6.28 4.42
CA PRO A 127 6.95 7.55 3.91
C PRO A 127 6.86 7.55 2.38
N ASP A 128 5.83 8.19 1.84
CA ASP A 128 5.53 8.22 0.39
C ASP A 128 6.68 8.81 -0.45
N TYR A 129 7.17 9.98 -0.07
CA TYR A 129 8.11 10.79 -0.86
C TYR A 129 9.47 10.10 -1.13
N GLU A 130 9.92 9.25 -0.21
CA GLU A 130 11.18 8.47 -0.33
C GLU A 130 10.93 6.99 -0.63
N TYR A 131 9.67 6.58 -0.82
CA TYR A 131 9.30 5.16 -0.88
C TYR A 131 10.08 4.41 -1.96
N LYS A 132 10.16 4.96 -3.18
CA LYS A 132 10.83 4.30 -4.32
C LYS A 132 12.33 4.08 -4.06
N GLU A 133 13.01 5.09 -3.52
CA GLU A 133 14.45 5.00 -3.21
C GLU A 133 14.70 4.02 -2.06
N ARG A 134 13.90 4.12 -0.99
CA ARG A 134 13.98 3.20 0.15
C ARG A 134 13.65 1.76 -0.24
N LEU A 135 12.67 1.56 -1.12
CA LEU A 135 12.28 0.24 -1.58
C LEU A 135 13.45 -0.47 -2.25
N LEU A 136 14.18 0.19 -3.14
CA LEU A 136 15.36 -0.39 -3.78
C LEU A 136 16.44 -0.75 -2.77
N SER A 137 16.68 0.11 -1.77
CA SER A 137 17.61 -0.20 -0.68
C SER A 137 17.14 -1.40 0.16
N MET A 138 15.83 -1.52 0.42
CA MET A 138 15.26 -2.65 1.17
C MET A 138 15.41 -3.96 0.39
N LEU A 139 15.14 -3.93 -0.92
CA LEU A 139 15.26 -5.08 -1.82
C LEU A 139 16.70 -5.60 -1.94
N GLY A 140 17.69 -4.71 -1.85
CA GLY A 140 19.12 -5.07 -1.83
C GLY A 140 19.68 -5.47 -0.45
N SER A 141 18.87 -5.43 0.61
CA SER A 141 19.32 -5.75 1.97
C SER A 141 19.42 -7.27 2.21
N PRO A 142 20.12 -7.72 3.27
CA PRO A 142 20.13 -9.15 3.65
C PRO A 142 18.76 -9.71 4.05
N THR A 143 17.79 -8.84 4.33
CA THR A 143 16.44 -9.20 4.75
C THR A 143 15.40 -8.39 3.97
N PRO A 144 15.25 -8.64 2.66
CA PRO A 144 14.32 -7.89 1.83
C PRO A 144 12.86 -8.19 2.23
N PRO A 145 11.91 -7.31 1.87
CA PRO A 145 10.50 -7.59 2.05
C PRO A 145 10.06 -8.76 1.16
N ASP A 146 9.15 -9.60 1.67
CA ASP A 146 8.51 -10.69 0.92
C ASP A 146 7.34 -10.16 0.08
N ILE A 147 6.64 -9.14 0.59
CA ILE A 147 5.56 -8.42 -0.10
C ILE A 147 5.88 -6.93 -0.08
N MET A 148 5.69 -6.24 -1.20
CA MET A 148 5.91 -4.80 -1.31
C MET A 148 4.74 -4.10 -1.99
N HIS A 149 4.46 -2.87 -1.58
CA HIS A 149 3.69 -1.96 -2.41
C HIS A 149 4.51 -1.56 -3.64
N THR A 150 3.85 -1.48 -4.79
CA THR A 150 4.40 -0.95 -6.04
C THR A 150 3.28 -0.28 -6.83
N TRP A 151 3.65 0.61 -7.73
CA TRP A 151 2.78 1.09 -8.79
C TRP A 151 2.84 0.14 -9.98
N GLY A 152 1.71 -0.08 -10.64
CA GLY A 152 1.64 -0.80 -11.90
C GLY A 152 2.38 -0.08 -13.04
N GLY A 153 2.37 -0.68 -14.23
CA GLY A 153 3.01 -0.14 -15.42
C GLY A 153 4.54 -0.17 -15.34
N GLY A 154 5.19 0.90 -15.79
CA GLY A 154 6.65 0.93 -15.96
C GLY A 154 7.46 0.72 -14.68
N HIS A 155 6.92 1.08 -13.50
CA HIS A 155 7.62 0.84 -12.24
C HIS A 155 7.65 -0.65 -11.86
N LEU A 156 6.51 -1.34 -11.96
CA LEU A 156 6.45 -2.79 -11.80
C LEU A 156 7.31 -3.50 -12.85
N GLU A 157 7.32 -3.02 -14.09
CA GLU A 157 8.15 -3.61 -15.15
C GLU A 157 9.65 -3.49 -14.82
N ALA A 158 10.10 -2.33 -14.33
CA ALA A 158 11.48 -2.18 -13.88
C ALA A 158 11.84 -3.14 -12.73
N LEU A 159 10.92 -3.32 -11.76
CA LEU A 159 11.10 -4.29 -10.67
C LEU A 159 11.14 -5.73 -11.19
N ARG A 160 10.31 -6.07 -12.19
CA ARG A 160 10.30 -7.38 -12.84
C ARG A 160 11.61 -7.67 -13.56
N VAL A 161 12.08 -6.73 -14.39
CA VAL A 161 13.36 -6.86 -15.12
C VAL A 161 14.53 -6.99 -14.14
N ALA A 162 14.47 -6.27 -13.02
CA ALA A 162 15.46 -6.37 -11.94
C ALA A 162 15.36 -7.67 -11.10
N GLY A 163 14.37 -8.53 -11.35
CA GLY A 163 14.19 -9.81 -10.64
C GLY A 163 13.46 -9.71 -9.29
N PHE A 164 12.85 -8.56 -8.98
CA PHE A 164 12.14 -8.33 -7.72
C PHE A 164 10.63 -8.57 -7.79
N ALA A 165 10.07 -8.84 -8.97
CA ALA A 165 8.66 -9.19 -9.12
C ALA A 165 8.49 -10.65 -9.59
N ARG A 166 7.86 -11.47 -8.75
CA ARG A 166 7.56 -12.88 -9.03
C ARG A 166 6.35 -13.01 -9.95
N ASP A 167 6.39 -13.96 -10.88
CA ASP A 167 5.21 -14.35 -11.66
C ASP A 167 4.15 -14.96 -10.72
N LEU A 168 2.99 -14.34 -10.65
CA LEU A 168 1.83 -14.73 -9.83
C LEU A 168 0.73 -15.39 -10.66
N THR A 169 0.94 -15.61 -11.96
CA THR A 169 -0.11 -16.05 -12.89
C THR A 169 -0.80 -17.30 -12.40
N LYS A 170 -0.04 -18.30 -11.95
CA LYS A 170 -0.61 -19.57 -11.45
C LYS A 170 -1.51 -19.33 -10.24
N GLU A 171 -1.03 -18.60 -9.25
CA GLU A 171 -1.75 -18.30 -8.01
C GLU A 171 -3.00 -17.43 -8.25
N MET A 172 -2.98 -16.57 -9.27
CA MET A 172 -4.08 -15.68 -9.60
C MET A 172 -5.13 -16.32 -10.53
N SER A 173 -4.73 -17.34 -11.30
CA SER A 173 -5.59 -18.00 -12.30
C SER A 173 -6.65 -18.92 -11.71
N ASP A 174 -6.63 -19.18 -10.40
CA ASP A 174 -7.66 -19.95 -9.67
C ASP A 174 -8.99 -19.19 -9.51
N GLY A 175 -9.25 -18.19 -10.37
CA GLY A 175 -10.54 -17.53 -10.57
C GLY A 175 -10.59 -16.08 -10.08
N TRP A 176 -9.84 -15.71 -9.05
CA TRP A 176 -9.97 -14.40 -8.42
C TRP A 176 -9.31 -13.25 -9.23
N ALA A 177 -8.42 -13.56 -10.19
CA ALA A 177 -7.97 -12.56 -11.17
C ALA A 177 -9.13 -11.89 -11.93
N MET A 178 -10.22 -12.65 -12.17
CA MET A 178 -11.39 -12.17 -12.90
C MET A 178 -12.28 -11.24 -12.07
N GLU A 179 -12.03 -11.13 -10.76
CA GLU A 179 -12.72 -10.17 -9.90
C GLU A 179 -12.22 -8.73 -10.12
N PHE A 180 -11.03 -8.57 -10.71
CA PHE A 180 -10.50 -7.27 -11.06
C PHE A 180 -11.02 -6.78 -12.41
N ARG A 181 -11.23 -5.46 -12.54
CA ARG A 181 -11.56 -4.87 -13.84
C ARG A 181 -10.39 -5.08 -14.82
N PRO A 182 -10.65 -5.43 -16.10
CA PRO A 182 -9.60 -5.75 -17.07
C PRO A 182 -8.50 -4.69 -17.20
N GLY A 183 -8.87 -3.40 -17.24
CA GLY A 183 -7.89 -2.30 -17.34
C GLY A 183 -7.00 -2.15 -16.11
N VAL A 184 -7.49 -2.54 -14.93
CA VAL A 184 -6.70 -2.52 -13.69
C VAL A 184 -5.70 -3.67 -13.72
N LEU A 185 -6.16 -4.89 -14.01
CA LEU A 185 -5.29 -6.06 -14.09
C LEU A 185 -4.22 -5.91 -15.17
N GLN A 186 -4.55 -5.30 -16.32
CA GLN A 186 -3.58 -5.01 -17.39
C GLN A 186 -2.36 -4.22 -16.90
N SER A 187 -2.53 -3.31 -15.93
CA SER A 187 -1.41 -2.52 -15.38
C SER A 187 -0.43 -3.36 -14.55
N PHE A 188 -0.80 -4.59 -14.20
CA PHE A 188 0.02 -5.54 -13.46
C PHE A 188 0.42 -6.77 -14.30
N THR A 189 0.07 -6.76 -15.59
CA THR A 189 0.35 -7.85 -16.53
C THR A 189 1.42 -7.43 -17.53
N GLN A 190 2.43 -8.28 -17.72
CA GLN A 190 3.51 -8.09 -18.69
C GLN A 190 3.76 -9.41 -19.42
N ASP A 191 3.85 -9.38 -20.75
CA ASP A 191 4.05 -10.57 -21.58
C ASP A 191 3.05 -11.70 -21.29
N GLY A 192 1.79 -11.33 -20.98
CA GLY A 192 0.72 -12.28 -20.65
C GLY A 192 0.79 -12.89 -19.24
N ARG A 193 1.73 -12.45 -18.39
CA ARG A 193 1.91 -12.90 -17.01
C ARG A 193 1.59 -11.81 -16.00
N ILE A 194 1.02 -12.19 -14.86
CA ILE A 194 0.63 -11.26 -13.80
C ILE A 194 1.74 -11.17 -12.75
N TYR A 195 2.21 -9.96 -12.43
CA TYR A 195 3.33 -9.72 -11.51
C TYR A 195 2.96 -8.93 -10.26
N GLY A 196 1.69 -8.58 -10.10
CA GLY A 196 1.22 -7.90 -8.89
C GLY A 196 -0.28 -8.02 -8.71
N VAL A 197 -0.70 -7.79 -7.47
CA VAL A 197 -2.09 -7.88 -7.06
C VAL A 197 -2.65 -6.46 -6.92
N PRO A 198 -3.66 -6.06 -7.71
CA PRO A 198 -4.27 -4.75 -7.55
C PRO A 198 -4.92 -4.59 -6.16
N SER A 199 -4.48 -3.60 -5.39
CA SER A 199 -5.04 -3.30 -4.06
C SER A 199 -5.93 -2.05 -4.03
N SER A 200 -5.70 -1.12 -4.95
CA SER A 200 -6.45 0.13 -5.08
C SER A 200 -6.39 0.65 -6.51
N VAL A 201 -7.40 1.44 -6.87
CA VAL A 201 -7.38 2.26 -8.09
C VAL A 201 -7.37 3.71 -7.65
N GLU A 202 -6.37 4.44 -8.11
CA GLU A 202 -6.17 5.83 -7.76
C GLU A 202 -6.36 6.70 -9.00
N LEU A 203 -7.01 7.84 -8.82
CA LEU A 203 -7.25 8.82 -9.88
C LEU A 203 -6.59 10.13 -9.48
N VAL A 204 -5.59 10.55 -10.26
CA VAL A 204 -5.04 11.90 -10.19
C VAL A 204 -5.90 12.81 -11.07
N SER A 205 -6.31 13.94 -10.51
CA SER A 205 -7.18 14.89 -11.18
C SER A 205 -6.89 16.31 -10.73
N LEU A 206 -7.39 17.28 -11.50
CA LEU A 206 -7.48 18.66 -11.07
C LEU A 206 -8.72 18.82 -10.17
N TRP A 207 -8.48 19.08 -8.89
CA TRP A 207 -9.52 19.36 -7.90
C TRP A 207 -9.69 20.86 -7.74
N THR A 208 -10.93 21.30 -7.56
CA THR A 208 -11.27 22.74 -7.56
C THR A 208 -12.06 23.14 -6.32
N ASN A 209 -11.70 24.25 -5.70
CA ASN A 209 -12.48 24.89 -4.64
C ASN A 209 -13.56 25.78 -5.27
N LYS A 210 -14.82 25.32 -5.22
CA LYS A 210 -15.96 26.00 -5.86
C LYS A 210 -16.16 27.44 -5.36
N ALA A 211 -15.99 27.68 -4.06
CA ALA A 211 -16.19 29.01 -3.48
C ALA A 211 -15.13 30.02 -3.97
N LEU A 212 -13.88 29.57 -4.17
CA LEU A 212 -12.82 30.42 -4.72
C LEU A 212 -12.99 30.66 -6.22
N LEU A 213 -13.46 29.66 -6.97
CA LEU A 213 -13.81 29.87 -8.38
C LEU A 213 -14.95 30.90 -8.51
N GLU A 214 -16.01 30.76 -7.71
CA GLU A 214 -17.14 31.69 -7.68
C GLU A 214 -16.71 33.12 -7.30
N LYS A 215 -15.88 33.26 -6.26
CA LYS A 215 -15.32 34.55 -5.83
C LYS A 215 -14.55 35.28 -6.94
N ALA A 216 -13.88 34.53 -7.82
CA ALA A 216 -13.15 35.08 -8.97
C ALA A 216 -14.00 35.18 -10.25
N GLY A 217 -15.28 34.81 -10.20
CA GLY A 217 -16.14 34.77 -11.38
C GLY A 217 -15.76 33.70 -12.42
N VAL A 218 -15.00 32.67 -11.99
CA VAL A 218 -14.61 31.55 -12.85
C VAL A 218 -15.74 30.53 -12.88
N LYS A 219 -16.28 30.30 -14.08
CA LYS A 219 -17.26 29.24 -14.31
C LYS A 219 -16.55 27.92 -14.60
N ARG A 220 -17.06 26.81 -14.08
CA ARG A 220 -16.45 25.48 -14.22
C ARG A 220 -16.26 25.08 -15.69
N GLU A 221 -17.19 25.48 -16.56
CA GLU A 221 -17.18 25.16 -17.99
C GLU A 221 -15.98 25.80 -18.71
N GLN A 222 -15.43 26.88 -18.16
CA GLN A 222 -14.21 27.48 -18.72
C GLN A 222 -13.02 26.52 -18.63
N LEU A 223 -12.99 25.65 -17.61
CA LEU A 223 -11.89 24.70 -17.40
C LEU A 223 -11.91 23.55 -18.41
N ALA A 224 -12.94 23.42 -19.23
CA ALA A 224 -13.08 22.35 -20.22
C ALA A 224 -12.15 22.50 -21.45
N THR A 225 -11.55 23.67 -21.63
CA THR A 225 -10.62 23.96 -22.73
C THR A 225 -9.32 24.51 -22.18
N TRP A 226 -8.21 24.28 -22.89
CA TRP A 226 -6.90 24.80 -22.48
C TRP A 226 -6.90 26.33 -22.35
N ASP A 227 -7.43 27.04 -23.35
CA ASP A 227 -7.47 28.50 -23.32
C ASP A 227 -8.39 29.03 -22.21
N GLY A 228 -9.52 28.35 -21.97
CA GLY A 228 -10.42 28.70 -20.88
C GLY A 228 -9.80 28.44 -19.51
N PHE A 229 -9.03 27.37 -19.36
CA PHE A 229 -8.23 27.10 -18.17
C PHE A 229 -7.17 28.19 -17.93
N LEU A 230 -6.42 28.60 -18.95
CA LEU A 230 -5.46 29.71 -18.82
C LEU A 230 -6.15 31.05 -18.50
N ARG A 231 -7.35 31.32 -19.03
CA ARG A 231 -8.16 32.50 -18.63
C ARG A 231 -8.57 32.43 -17.17
N ALA A 232 -9.03 31.28 -16.69
CA ALA A 232 -9.38 31.08 -15.30
C ALA A 232 -8.19 31.31 -14.36
N VAL A 233 -7.00 30.82 -14.71
CA VAL A 233 -5.75 31.08 -13.97
C VAL A 233 -5.48 32.59 -13.85
N ARG A 234 -5.59 33.34 -14.96
CA ARG A 234 -5.41 34.80 -14.94
C ARG A 234 -6.45 35.50 -14.07
N GLN A 235 -7.73 35.10 -14.14
CA GLN A 235 -8.79 35.68 -13.31
C GLN A 235 -8.53 35.44 -11.82
N LEU A 236 -8.12 34.23 -11.45
CA LEU A 236 -7.76 33.88 -10.07
C LEU A 236 -6.59 34.73 -9.57
N ARG A 237 -5.53 34.88 -10.37
CA ARG A 237 -4.38 35.76 -10.05
C ARG A 237 -4.83 37.21 -9.84
N SER A 238 -5.61 37.77 -10.76
CA SER A 238 -6.11 39.15 -10.65
C SER A 238 -7.00 39.36 -9.43
N ALA A 239 -7.67 38.32 -8.95
CA ALA A 239 -8.47 38.34 -7.72
C ALA A 239 -7.63 38.12 -6.43
N GLY A 240 -6.30 38.01 -6.54
CA GLY A 240 -5.40 37.74 -5.42
C GLY A 240 -5.55 36.32 -4.85
N ILE A 241 -6.08 35.38 -5.63
CA ILE A 241 -6.27 33.98 -5.25
C ILE A 241 -5.16 33.15 -5.89
N ILE A 242 -4.53 32.27 -5.12
CA ILE A 242 -3.54 31.32 -5.66
C ILE A 242 -4.26 30.36 -6.62
N PRO A 243 -3.93 30.34 -7.92
CA PRO A 243 -4.65 29.50 -8.86
C PRO A 243 -4.48 28.01 -8.59
N ILE A 244 -3.25 27.54 -8.44
CA ILE A 244 -2.91 26.11 -8.30
C ILE A 244 -1.95 25.93 -7.13
N ALA A 245 -2.33 25.13 -6.13
CA ALA A 245 -1.38 24.63 -5.13
C ALA A 245 -0.56 23.47 -5.72
N ILE A 246 0.76 23.51 -5.56
CA ILE A 246 1.66 22.43 -6.04
C ILE A 246 2.86 22.19 -5.13
N GLY A 247 3.14 20.95 -4.79
CA GLY A 247 4.32 20.49 -4.06
C GLY A 247 5.49 20.26 -5.02
N GLY A 248 6.18 21.33 -5.39
CA GLY A 248 7.20 21.29 -6.44
C GLY A 248 8.43 20.47 -6.09
N ARG A 249 8.75 20.31 -4.79
CA ARG A 249 9.87 19.47 -4.33
C ARG A 249 9.74 18.03 -4.79
N ASP A 250 8.50 17.50 -4.78
CA ASP A 250 8.23 16.08 -5.04
C ASP A 250 8.09 15.77 -6.54
N ARG A 251 8.03 16.81 -7.39
CA ARG A 251 8.01 16.79 -8.87
C ARG A 251 6.85 16.06 -9.57
N TRP A 252 6.25 15.05 -8.95
CA TRP A 252 5.26 14.19 -9.57
C TRP A 252 4.02 14.96 -10.03
N GLN A 253 3.58 15.99 -9.31
CA GLN A 253 2.43 16.80 -9.72
C GLN A 253 2.68 17.54 -11.05
N PHE A 254 3.92 17.98 -11.31
CA PHE A 254 4.29 18.53 -12.62
C PHE A 254 4.29 17.45 -13.70
N GLN A 255 4.80 16.25 -13.37
CA GLN A 255 4.78 15.12 -14.29
C GLN A 255 3.34 14.72 -14.66
N PHE A 256 2.39 14.78 -13.74
CA PHE A 256 0.97 14.56 -14.05
C PHE A 256 0.35 15.68 -14.87
N LEU A 257 0.64 16.95 -14.59
CA LEU A 257 0.20 18.06 -15.44
C LEU A 257 0.68 17.89 -16.89
N TYR A 258 1.97 17.59 -17.07
CA TYR A 258 2.54 17.29 -18.38
C TYR A 258 1.90 16.05 -19.02
N GLY A 259 1.79 14.95 -18.27
CA GLY A 259 1.27 13.68 -18.75
C GLY A 259 -0.19 13.77 -19.20
N MET A 260 -1.04 14.47 -18.44
CA MET A 260 -2.43 14.73 -18.80
C MET A 260 -2.53 15.54 -20.10
N LEU A 261 -1.66 16.54 -20.29
CA LEU A 261 -1.61 17.31 -21.54
C LEU A 261 -1.17 16.43 -22.71
N ALA A 262 -0.10 15.66 -22.54
CA ALA A 262 0.40 14.75 -23.57
C ALA A 262 -0.65 13.69 -23.95
N GLU A 263 -1.39 13.14 -22.99
CA GLU A 263 -2.48 12.20 -23.23
C GLU A 263 -3.66 12.86 -23.97
N GLN A 264 -4.05 14.07 -23.58
CA GLN A 264 -5.11 14.82 -24.28
C GLN A 264 -4.75 15.17 -25.73
N ILE A 265 -3.47 15.41 -26.02
CA ILE A 265 -3.00 15.80 -27.35
C ILE A 265 -2.75 14.58 -28.25
N GLY A 266 -2.03 13.58 -27.73
CA GLY A 266 -1.55 12.43 -28.52
C GLY A 266 -2.34 11.14 -28.33
N GLY A 267 -3.15 11.05 -27.28
CA GLY A 267 -3.84 9.83 -26.90
C GLY A 267 -2.90 8.67 -26.55
N ARG A 268 -3.48 7.49 -26.31
CA ARG A 268 -2.74 6.26 -25.98
C ARG A 268 -1.75 5.84 -27.07
N ASP A 269 -2.09 6.07 -28.34
CA ASP A 269 -1.29 5.66 -29.49
C ASP A 269 0.06 6.40 -29.55
N ALA A 270 0.10 7.70 -29.22
CA ALA A 270 1.34 8.46 -29.16
C ALA A 270 2.31 7.87 -28.12
N PHE A 271 1.82 7.47 -26.95
CA PHE A 271 2.63 6.80 -25.93
C PHE A 271 3.11 5.42 -26.40
N ALA A 272 2.23 4.61 -26.99
CA ALA A 272 2.61 3.29 -27.50
C ALA A 272 3.74 3.37 -28.54
N LYS A 273 3.65 4.31 -29.48
CA LYS A 273 4.70 4.57 -30.49
C LYS A 273 5.99 5.07 -29.88
N ALA A 274 5.91 5.96 -28.89
CA ALA A 274 7.08 6.48 -28.19
C ALA A 274 7.83 5.37 -27.43
N TYR A 275 7.10 4.50 -26.72
CA TYR A 275 7.69 3.36 -26.01
C TYR A 275 8.27 2.30 -26.96
N ALA A 276 7.69 2.12 -28.14
CA ALA A 276 8.21 1.20 -29.16
C ALA A 276 9.51 1.69 -29.81
N GLY A 277 10.00 2.89 -29.47
CA GLY A 277 11.25 3.42 -30.01
C GLY A 277 11.16 3.84 -31.48
N GLY A 278 9.97 4.25 -31.95
CA GLY A 278 9.82 4.87 -33.28
C GLY A 278 10.71 6.13 -33.43
N SER A 279 10.95 6.56 -34.67
CA SER A 279 12.01 7.55 -35.03
C SER A 279 12.05 8.83 -34.17
N ASP A 280 10.90 9.29 -33.68
CA ASP A 280 10.81 10.54 -32.90
C ASP A 280 10.52 10.31 -31.41
N GLY A 281 10.32 9.08 -30.94
CA GLY A 281 10.14 8.74 -29.52
C GLY A 281 9.31 9.75 -28.70
N PHE A 282 9.86 10.22 -27.59
CA PHE A 282 9.28 11.28 -26.74
C PHE A 282 9.58 12.72 -27.21
N ILE A 283 10.28 12.89 -28.33
CA ILE A 283 10.46 14.21 -28.99
C ILE A 283 9.42 14.45 -30.10
N ALA A 284 8.50 13.51 -30.32
CA ALA A 284 7.39 13.66 -31.25
C ALA A 284 6.46 14.83 -30.87
N GLN A 285 5.76 15.38 -31.86
CA GLN A 285 4.93 16.59 -31.73
C GLN A 285 3.99 16.61 -30.50
N PRO A 286 3.24 15.54 -30.14
CA PRO A 286 2.33 15.60 -29.00
C PRO A 286 3.02 15.94 -27.67
N PHE A 287 4.24 15.44 -27.48
CA PHE A 287 5.05 15.64 -26.28
C PHE A 287 5.64 17.06 -26.23
N VAL A 288 6.13 17.55 -27.38
CA VAL A 288 6.62 18.93 -27.52
C VAL A 288 5.49 19.93 -27.22
N VAL A 289 4.30 19.72 -27.80
CA VAL A 289 3.13 20.59 -27.57
C VAL A 289 2.67 20.53 -26.10
N ALA A 290 2.74 19.37 -25.45
CA ALA A 290 2.44 19.25 -24.02
C ALA A 290 3.44 20.05 -23.17
N GLY A 291 4.72 20.01 -23.51
CA GLY A 291 5.77 20.81 -22.88
C GLY A 291 5.54 22.31 -23.06
N ASP A 292 5.20 22.74 -24.28
CA ASP A 292 4.85 24.14 -24.56
C ASP A 292 3.64 24.62 -23.78
N ARG A 293 2.60 23.77 -23.64
CA ARG A 293 1.44 24.09 -22.80
C ARG A 293 1.83 24.20 -21.33
N LEU A 294 2.65 23.29 -20.80
CA LEU A 294 3.11 23.41 -19.42
C LEU A 294 3.94 24.70 -19.21
N ARG A 295 4.77 25.09 -20.18
CA ARG A 295 5.50 26.37 -20.17
C ARG A 295 4.54 27.57 -20.18
N GLN A 296 3.54 27.58 -21.06
CA GLN A 296 2.52 28.64 -21.10
C GLN A 296 1.79 28.80 -19.77
N LEU A 297 1.50 27.69 -19.08
CA LEU A 297 0.91 27.73 -17.74
C LEU A 297 1.89 28.34 -16.74
N ALA A 298 3.15 27.93 -16.75
CA ALA A 298 4.18 28.46 -15.85
C ALA A 298 4.42 29.97 -16.04
N ASP A 299 4.36 30.48 -17.27
CA ASP A 299 4.51 31.91 -17.59
C ASP A 299 3.42 32.79 -16.95
N LEU A 300 2.30 32.20 -16.51
CA LEU A 300 1.24 32.91 -15.76
C LEU A 300 1.52 33.03 -14.26
N ASP A 301 2.63 32.47 -13.79
CA ASP A 301 2.98 32.32 -12.38
C ASP A 301 1.79 31.72 -11.57
N PRO A 302 1.31 30.52 -11.90
CA PRO A 302 0.02 30.02 -11.39
C PRO A 302 0.11 29.43 -9.98
N PHE A 303 1.31 29.32 -9.43
CA PHE A 303 1.60 28.58 -8.21
C PHE A 303 1.74 29.48 -6.99
N GLN A 304 1.69 28.90 -5.80
CA GLN A 304 1.98 29.63 -4.57
C GLN A 304 3.47 30.02 -4.48
N PRO A 305 3.85 31.04 -3.69
CA PRO A 305 5.25 31.34 -3.40
C PRO A 305 6.03 30.12 -2.90
N ASP A 306 7.32 30.04 -3.24
CA ASP A 306 8.24 28.98 -2.82
C ASP A 306 7.77 27.56 -3.18
N PHE A 307 6.92 27.42 -4.21
CA PHE A 307 6.34 26.14 -4.60
C PHE A 307 7.37 25.04 -4.88
N LEU A 308 8.59 25.39 -5.30
CA LEU A 308 9.69 24.44 -5.53
C LEU A 308 10.29 23.85 -4.25
N SER A 309 10.12 24.51 -3.10
CA SER A 309 10.71 24.11 -1.82
C SER A 309 9.77 23.25 -0.96
N VAL A 310 8.46 23.28 -1.25
CA VAL A 310 7.43 22.60 -0.46
C VAL A 310 7.01 21.27 -1.09
N GLY A 311 6.56 20.35 -0.25
CA GLY A 311 6.06 19.04 -0.68
C GLY A 311 4.56 19.06 -0.99
N GLU A 312 4.04 17.96 -1.53
CA GLU A 312 2.63 17.84 -1.86
C GLU A 312 1.73 17.88 -0.62
N GLY A 313 2.22 17.43 0.54
CA GLY A 313 1.51 17.58 1.81
C GLY A 313 1.24 19.04 2.18
N ASP A 314 2.22 19.92 1.96
CA ASP A 314 2.10 21.36 2.24
C ASP A 314 1.11 22.03 1.26
N ALA A 315 1.20 21.66 -0.03
CA ALA A 315 0.26 22.11 -1.05
C ALA A 315 -1.18 21.65 -0.77
N GLY A 316 -1.34 20.40 -0.32
CA GLY A 316 -2.63 19.85 0.13
C GLY A 316 -3.21 20.63 1.32
N MET A 317 -2.38 20.98 2.30
CA MET A 317 -2.77 21.80 3.45
C MET A 317 -3.17 23.22 3.04
N LEU A 318 -2.50 23.81 2.06
CA LEU A 318 -2.84 25.12 1.52
C LEU A 318 -4.22 25.09 0.83
N PHE A 319 -4.48 24.06 0.03
CA PHE A 319 -5.75 23.85 -0.63
C PHE A 319 -6.89 23.59 0.36
N SER A 320 -6.69 22.73 1.36
CA SER A 320 -7.71 22.39 2.37
C SER A 320 -8.12 23.58 3.23
N LYS A 321 -7.20 24.52 3.48
CA LYS A 321 -7.47 25.80 4.17
C LYS A 321 -8.13 26.85 3.27
N GLY A 322 -8.52 26.51 2.04
CA GLY A 322 -9.16 27.43 1.11
C GLY A 322 -8.25 28.58 0.68
N LYS A 323 -6.94 28.34 0.59
CA LYS A 323 -5.97 29.37 0.14
C LYS A 323 -5.60 29.26 -1.34
N ALA A 324 -5.86 28.11 -1.96
CA ALA A 324 -5.68 27.89 -3.39
C ALA A 324 -6.96 27.38 -4.05
N ALA A 325 -7.21 27.82 -5.28
CA ALA A 325 -8.43 27.50 -6.01
C ALA A 325 -8.41 26.10 -6.62
N MET A 326 -7.22 25.58 -6.95
CA MET A 326 -7.07 24.27 -7.59
C MET A 326 -5.88 23.51 -7.02
N ILE A 327 -5.89 22.18 -7.15
CA ILE A 327 -4.74 21.30 -6.85
C ILE A 327 -4.78 20.08 -7.78
N VAL A 328 -3.62 19.67 -8.29
CA VAL A 328 -3.48 18.38 -8.98
C VAL A 328 -3.06 17.34 -7.96
N THR A 329 -3.97 16.47 -7.55
CA THR A 329 -3.65 15.39 -6.60
C THR A 329 -4.54 14.19 -6.84
N GLY A 330 -4.27 13.10 -6.12
CA GLY A 330 -5.07 11.90 -6.18
C GLY A 330 -6.26 11.90 -5.25
N ASN A 331 -7.23 11.05 -5.55
CA ASN A 331 -8.37 10.76 -4.66
C ASN A 331 -7.95 10.29 -3.26
N TRP A 332 -6.73 9.76 -3.08
CA TRP A 332 -6.19 9.38 -1.76
C TRP A 332 -6.08 10.55 -0.78
N ARG A 333 -6.03 11.81 -1.24
CA ARG A 333 -6.04 13.01 -0.38
C ARG A 333 -7.43 13.49 0.01
N LEU A 334 -8.49 12.92 -0.56
CA LEU A 334 -9.87 13.41 -0.42
C LEU A 334 -10.78 12.45 0.35
N ASN A 335 -10.31 11.23 0.58
CA ASN A 335 -10.93 10.25 1.46
C ASN A 335 -10.48 10.41 2.93
N THR A 336 -9.94 11.57 3.30
CA THR A 336 -9.57 11.97 4.66
C THR A 336 -10.32 13.23 5.04
#